data_AF-A0A7C2KR42-F1
#
_entry.id   AF-A0A7C2KR42-F1
#
_cell.length_a   1.000
_cell.length_b   1.000
_cell.length_c   1.000
_cell.angle_alpha   90.00
_cell.angle_beta   90.00
_cell.angle_gamma   90.00
#
_symmetry.space_group_name_H-M   'P 1'
#
loop_
_entity.id
_entity.type
_entity.pdbx_description
1 polymer ?
#
loop_
_entity_poly.entity_id
_entity_poly.type
_entity_poly.pdbx_seq_one_letter_code
_entity_poly.pdbx_strand_id
1 'polypeptide(L)' 'MREIITEEMHQLKQLIMKTIAKREALKNEMTEWYTRFPNERYTKMDNLIVIDSMLSELDSNYRRLWDFHNKMHHQRQQ' A
#
# COMPACT_ATOMS: atom_id res chain seq x y z
N MET A 1 -26.93 -2.17 3.40
CA MET A 1 -25.98 -2.06 4.54
C MET A 1 -25.13 -0.84 4.32
N ARG A 2 -24.96 0.03 5.33
CA ARG A 2 -23.96 1.10 5.27
C ARG A 2 -22.65 0.52 5.77
N GLU A 3 -21.63 0.52 4.93
CA GLU A 3 -20.27 0.16 5.34
C GLU A 3 -19.79 1.19 6.37
N ILE A 4 -19.23 0.71 7.47
CA ILE A 4 -18.60 1.54 8.49
C ILE A 4 -17.18 1.82 8.01
N ILE A 5 -16.92 3.07 7.62
CA ILE A 5 -15.59 3.58 7.34
C ILE A 5 -15.20 4.50 8.49
N THR A 6 -14.19 4.11 9.25
CA THR A 6 -13.67 4.93 10.36
C THR A 6 -12.63 5.92 9.86
N GLU A 7 -12.33 6.91 10.70
CA GLU A 7 -11.24 7.87 10.44
C GLU A 7 -9.89 7.17 10.28
N GLU A 8 -9.60 6.14 11.09
CA GLU A 8 -8.39 5.32 10.95
C GLU A 8 -8.32 4.61 9.59
N MET A 9 -9.44 4.09 9.08
CA MET A 9 -9.50 3.50 7.74
C MET A 9 -9.25 4.54 6.65
N HIS A 10 -9.76 5.75 6.82
CA HIS A 10 -9.50 6.86 5.90
C HIS A 10 -8.01 7.20 5.89
N GLN A 11 -7.38 7.31 7.06
CA GLN A 11 -5.95 7.57 7.20
C GLN A 11 -5.09 6.47 6.57
N LEU A 12 -5.40 5.19 6.83
CA LEU A 12 -4.72 4.07 6.19
C LEU A 12 -4.84 4.13 4.66
N LYS A 13 -6.03 4.44 4.14
CA LYS A 13 -6.23 4.62 2.69
C LYS A 13 -5.36 5.75 2.13
N GLN A 14 -5.26 6.89 2.81
CA GLN A 14 -4.37 7.98 2.40
C GLN A 14 -2.90 7.55 2.41
N LEU A 15 -2.47 6.77 3.41
CA LEU A 15 -1.11 6.25 3.48
C LEU A 15 -0.82 5.24 2.35
N ILE A 16 -1.78 4.35 2.03
CA ILE A 16 -1.68 3.43 0.89
C ILE A 16 -1.48 4.22 -0.40
N MET A 17 -2.35 5.21 -0.66
CA MET A 17 -2.26 6.04 -1.87
C MET A 17 -0.92 6.76 -1.99
N LYS A 18 -0.44 7.36 -0.88
CA LYS A 18 0.89 8.00 -0.85
C LYS A 18 2.03 7.02 -1.11
N THR A 19 1.92 5.81 -0.59
CA THR A 19 2.96 4.77 -0.75
C THR A 19 2.97 4.21 -2.18
N ILE A 20 1.80 4.06 -2.82
CA ILE A 20 1.69 3.73 -4.25
C ILE A 20 2.37 4.81 -5.10
N ALA A 21 2.10 6.10 -4.83
CA ALA A 21 2.73 7.19 -5.57
C ALA A 21 4.27 7.16 -5.48
N LYS A 22 4.81 6.86 -4.29
CA LYS A 22 6.26 6.69 -4.10
C LYS A 22 6.81 5.48 -4.86
N ARG A 23 6.08 4.37 -4.89
CA ARG A 23 6.46 3.18 -5.65
C ARG A 23 6.58 3.48 -7.14
N GLU A 24 5.57 4.15 -7.70
CA GLU A 24 5.56 4.49 -9.13
C GLU A 24 6.69 5.47 -9.47
N ALA A 25 6.99 6.43 -8.60
CA ALA A 25 8.15 7.31 -8.76
C ALA A 25 9.48 6.52 -8.80
N LEU A 26 9.69 5.55 -7.89
CA LEU A 26 10.89 4.72 -7.90
C LEU A 26 10.99 3.82 -9.14
N LYS A 27 9.86 3.34 -9.66
CA LYS A 27 9.82 2.56 -10.90
C LYS A 27 10.18 3.40 -12.10
N ASN A 28 9.66 4.63 -12.19
CA ASN A 28 10.02 5.57 -13.24
C ASN A 28 11.51 5.90 -13.17
N GLU A 29 12.03 6.18 -11.97
CA GLU A 29 13.47 6.40 -11.75
C GLU A 29 14.31 5.19 -12.18
N MET A 30 13.85 3.97 -11.87
CA MET A 30 14.52 2.73 -12.30
C MET A 30 14.55 2.60 -13.83
N THR A 31 13.43 2.89 -14.51
CA THR A 31 13.37 2.87 -15.98
C THR A 31 14.33 3.89 -16.58
N GLU A 32 14.37 5.11 -16.04
CA GLU A 32 15.33 6.15 -16.46
C GLU A 32 16.78 5.73 -16.19
N TRP A 33 17.05 5.09 -15.05
CA TRP A 33 18.37 4.58 -14.69
C TRP A 33 18.87 3.58 -15.72
N TYR A 34 18.08 2.55 -16.04
CA TYR A 34 18.48 1.54 -17.04
C TYR A 34 18.57 2.09 -18.46
N THR A 35 17.86 3.18 -18.76
CA THR A 35 18.03 3.89 -20.04
C THR A 35 19.41 4.56 -20.14
N ARG A 36 19.94 5.08 -19.02
CA ARG A 36 21.23 5.76 -18.97
C ARG A 36 22.41 4.81 -18.71
N PHE A 37 22.18 3.78 -17.91
CA PHE A 37 23.19 2.82 -17.43
C PHE A 37 22.68 1.38 -17.62
N PRO A 38 22.62 0.86 -18.87
CA PRO A 38 21.96 -0.41 -19.18
C PRO A 38 22.62 -1.63 -18.53
N ASN A 39 23.91 -1.53 -18.21
CA ASN A 39 24.69 -2.62 -17.60
C ASN A 39 24.92 -2.43 -16.10
N GLU A 40 24.38 -1.36 -15.50
CA GLU A 40 24.56 -1.09 -14.07
C GLU A 40 23.33 -1.49 -13.26
N ARG A 41 23.55 -1.99 -12.05
CA ARG A 41 22.46 -2.32 -11.14
C ARG A 41 21.82 -1.03 -10.61
N TYR A 42 20.49 -0.98 -10.62
CA TYR A 42 19.76 0.11 -9.98
C TYR A 42 20.06 0.17 -8.48
N THR A 43 20.51 1.33 -8.02
CA THR A 43 21.04 1.53 -6.66
C THR A 43 19.97 1.59 -5.57
N LYS A 44 18.71 1.88 -5.93
CA LYS A 44 17.58 2.00 -5.00
C LYS A 44 16.65 0.78 -5.02
N MET A 45 17.16 -0.38 -5.40
CA MET A 45 16.36 -1.62 -5.42
C MET A 45 15.81 -1.96 -4.03
N ASP A 46 16.59 -1.75 -2.97
CA ASP A 46 16.15 -2.00 -1.59
C ASP A 46 14.99 -1.08 -1.19
N ASN A 47 14.96 0.16 -1.68
CA ASN A 47 13.85 1.08 -1.44
C ASN A 47 12.54 0.57 -2.09
N LEU A 48 12.62 -0.06 -3.27
CA LEU A 48 11.45 -0.70 -3.89
C LEU A 48 10.93 -1.86 -3.03
N ILE A 49 11.83 -2.71 -2.53
CA ILE A 49 11.48 -3.85 -1.67
C ILE A 49 10.79 -3.38 -0.37
N VAL A 50 11.35 -2.34 0.26
CA VAL A 50 10.77 -1.75 1.49
C VAL A 50 9.39 -1.16 1.21
N ILE A 51 9.21 -0.44 0.10
CA ILE A 51 7.91 0.15 -0.26
C ILE A 51 6.87 -0.93 -0.57
N ASP A 52 7.23 -1.99 -1.29
CA ASP A 52 6.32 -3.11 -1.57
C ASP A 52 5.92 -3.83 -0.27
N SER A 53 6.86 -4.00 0.68
CA SER A 53 6.57 -4.58 1.99
C SER A 53 5.62 -3.68 2.80
N MET A 54 5.86 -2.37 2.79
CA MET A 54 5.01 -1.38 3.47
C MET A 54 3.58 -1.36 2.89
N LEU A 55 3.42 -1.48 1.56
CA LEU A 55 2.10 -1.58 0.94
C LEU A 55 1.34 -2.83 1.41
N SER A 56 2.01 -3.98 1.42
CA SER A 56 1.41 -5.23 1.88
C SER A 56 0.92 -5.14 3.34
N GLU A 57 1.71 -4.51 4.21
CA GLU A 57 1.33 -4.30 5.61
C GLU A 57 0.16 -3.32 5.75
N LEU A 58 0.19 -2.19 5.03
CA LEU A 58 -0.89 -1.20 5.05
C LEU A 58 -2.22 -1.77 4.55
N ASP A 59 -2.20 -2.52 3.45
CA ASP A 59 -3.39 -3.19 2.90
C ASP A 59 -3.93 -4.25 3.87
N SER A 60 -3.03 -5.03 4.49
CA SER A 60 -3.41 -6.02 5.51
C SER A 60 -4.07 -5.36 6.72
N ASN A 61 -3.53 -4.24 7.18
CA ASN A 61 -4.07 -3.48 8.30
C ASN A 61 -5.43 -2.86 7.96
N TYR A 62 -5.57 -2.27 6.77
CA TYR A 62 -6.85 -1.75 6.28
C TYR A 62 -7.91 -2.85 6.23
N ARG A 63 -7.57 -4.02 5.67
CA ARG A 63 -8.49 -5.16 5.57
C ARG A 63 -8.92 -5.67 6.94
N ARG A 64 -7.99 -5.82 7.89
CA ARG A 64 -8.31 -6.25 9.26
C ARG A 64 -9.25 -5.28 9.96
N LEU A 65 -9.01 -3.98 9.80
CA LEU A 65 -9.86 -2.94 10.38
C LEU A 65 -11.24 -2.89 9.73
N TRP A 66 -11.30 -3.01 8.41
CA TRP A 66 -12.56 -3.14 7.68
C TRP A 66 -13.34 -4.38 8.13
N ASP A 67 -12.68 -5.53 8.24
CA ASP A 67 -13.28 -6.79 8.69
C ASP A 67 -13.80 -6.66 10.13
N PHE A 68 -13.05 -6.02 11.03
CA PHE A 68 -13.48 -5.76 12.40
C PHE A 68 -14.78 -4.95 12.44
N HIS A 69 -14.88 -3.87 11.66
CA HIS A 69 -16.08 -3.03 11.66
C HIS A 69 -17.26 -3.61 10.86
N ASN A 70 -17.00 -4.34 9.77
CA ASN A 70 -18.04 -4.72 8.81
C ASN A 70 -18.38 -6.21 8.78
N LYS A 71 -17.45 -7.10 9.16
CA LYS A 71 -17.74 -8.55 9.30
C LYS A 71 -18.25 -8.92 10.70
N MET A 72 -17.78 -8.30 11.77
CA MET A 72 -18.34 -8.55 13.11
C MET A 72 -19.83 -8.16 13.21
N HIS A 73 -20.25 -7.13 12.45
CA HIS A 73 -21.67 -6.75 12.34
C HIS A 73 -22.55 -7.81 11.66
N HIS A 74 -21.97 -8.69 10.83
CA HIS A 74 -22.70 -9.79 10.18
C HIS A 74 -22.92 -11.01 11.09
N GLN A 75 -22.08 -11.21 12.11
CA GLN A 75 -22.17 -12.37 13.01
C GLN A 75 -23.15 -12.17 14.18
N ARG A 76 -23.56 -10.92 14.49
CA ARG A 76 -24.52 -10.62 15.56
C ARG A 76 -25.99 -10.64 15.10
N GLN A 77 -26.26 -10.96 13.83
CA GLN A 77 -27.62 -11.06 13.27
C GLN A 77 -27.98 -12.48 12.82
N GLN A 78 -27.26 -13.50 13.31
CA GLN A 78 -27.67 -14.92 13.24
C GLN A 78 -27.82 -15.44 14.68
#